data_AF-A0A8S2U6G4-F1
#
_entry.id   AF-A0A8S2U6G4-F1
#
_cell.length_a   1.000
_cell.length_b   1.000
_cell.length_c   1.000
_cell.angle_alpha   90.00
_cell.angle_beta   90.00
_cell.angle_gamma   90.00
#
_symmetry.space_group_name_H-M   'P 1'
#
loop_
_entity.id
_entity.type
_entity.pdbx_description
1 polymer ?
#
loop_
_entity_poly.entity_id
_entity_poly.type
_entity_poly.pdbx_seq_one_letter_code
_entity_poly.pdbx_strand_id
1 'polypeptide(L)' 'YVPWVTINGEHTDDMEKQAEKDLIGLICKSYKGSNPPAQCK' A
#
# COMPACT_ATOMS: atom_id res chain seq x y z
N TYR A 1 6.09 -17.30 -4.84
CA TYR A 1 6.58 -16.99 -3.48
C TYR A 1 5.40 -16.40 -2.72
N VAL A 2 5.32 -16.63 -1.42
CA VAL A 2 4.29 -16.01 -0.56
C VAL A 2 5.01 -15.22 0.53
N PRO A 3 4.45 -14.08 0.97
CA PRO A 3 3.17 -13.48 0.56
C PRO A 3 3.17 -12.97 -0.90
N TRP A 4 1.98 -12.72 -1.47
CA TRP A 4 1.82 -12.08 -2.79
C TRP A 4 0.87 -10.90 -2.64
N VAL A 5 1.42 -9.68 -2.61
CA VAL A 5 0.64 -8.48 -2.28
C VAL A 5 0.25 -7.72 -3.55
N THR A 6 -1.04 -7.49 -3.75
CA THR A 6 -1.58 -6.66 -4.82
C THR A 6 -2.24 -5.41 -4.26
N ILE A 7 -1.99 -4.23 -4.84
CA ILE A 7 -2.70 -3.00 -4.51
C ILE A 7 -3.35 -2.47 -5.78
N ASN A 8 -4.67 -2.24 -5.72
CA ASN A 8 -5.48 -1.81 -6.86
C ASN A 8 -5.36 -2.73 -8.10
N GLY A 9 -5.12 -4.02 -7.88
CA GLY A 9 -4.96 -5.02 -8.94
C GLY A 9 -3.56 -5.12 -9.54
N GLU A 10 -2.61 -4.29 -9.10
CA GLU A 10 -1.22 -4.31 -9.56
C GLU A 10 -0.29 -4.91 -8.50
N HIS A 11 0.77 -5.58 -8.96
CA HIS A 11 1.82 -6.15 -8.12
C HIS A 11 3.19 -5.80 -8.69
N THR A 12 4.10 -5.42 -7.79
CA THR A 12 5.53 -5.29 -8.06
C THR A 12 6.30 -5.71 -6.81
N ASP A 13 7.53 -6.21 -6.99
CA ASP A 13 8.41 -6.59 -5.88
C ASP A 13 8.67 -5.44 -4.90
N ASP A 14 8.76 -4.21 -5.40
CA ASP A 14 8.99 -3.03 -4.56
C ASP A 14 7.76 -2.64 -3.75
N MET A 15 6.56 -2.82 -4.30
CA MET A 15 5.31 -2.67 -3.55
C MET A 15 5.20 -3.72 -2.46
N GLU A 16 5.56 -4.97 -2.75
CA GLU A 16 5.57 -6.04 -1.75
C GLU A 16 6.55 -5.73 -0.62
N LYS A 17 7.80 -5.36 -0.93
CA LYS A 17 8.79 -4.93 0.08
C LYS A 17 8.30 -3.73 0.90
N GLN A 18 7.60 -2.78 0.28
CA GLN A 18 7.01 -1.66 1.01
C GLN A 18 5.83 -2.10 1.88
N ALA A 19 5.00 -3.02 1.40
CA ALA A 19 3.87 -3.56 2.16
C ALA A 19 4.35 -4.33 3.40
N GLU A 20 5.40 -5.14 3.26
CA GLU A 20 6.02 -5.87 4.37
C GLU A 20 6.64 -4.92 5.41
N LYS A 21 7.13 -3.77 4.96
CA LYS A 21 7.75 -2.76 5.84
C LYS A 21 6.72 -1.83 6.52
N ASP A 22 5.78 -1.30 5.74
CA ASP A 22 4.76 -0.34 6.17
C ASP A 22 3.57 -0.36 5.19
N LEU A 23 2.66 -1.30 5.42
CA LEU A 23 1.44 -1.43 4.62
C LEU A 23 0.55 -0.19 4.71
N ILE A 24 0.45 0.45 5.89
CA ILE A 24 -0.43 1.61 6.08
C ILE A 24 0.09 2.77 5.23
N GLY A 25 1.38 3.10 5.33
CA GLY A 25 1.99 4.15 4.52
C GLY A 25 1.82 3.92 3.02
N LEU A 26 1.93 2.66 2.56
CA LEU A 26 1.74 2.30 1.16
C LEU A 26 0.28 2.49 0.69
N ILE A 27 -0.70 2.08 1.51
CA ILE A 27 -2.12 2.29 1.21
C ILE A 27 -2.46 3.77 1.19
N CYS A 28 -1.93 4.55 2.14
CA CYS A 28 -2.15 5.98 2.21
C CYS A 28 -1.59 6.73 1.00
N LYS A 29 -0.40 6.35 0.51
CA LYS A 29 0.16 6.88 -0.75
C LYS A 29 -0.69 6.52 -1.98
N SER A 30 -1.32 5.35 -1.94
CA SER A 30 -2.15 4.84 -3.04
C SER A 30 -3.59 5.38 -3.00
N TYR A 31 -3.96 6.10 -1.94
CA TYR A 31 -5.30 6.67 -1.76
C TYR A 31 -5.49 7.89 -2.67
N LYS A 32 -6.58 7.89 -3.45
CA LYS A 32 -6.90 8.94 -4.43
C LYS A 32 -7.97 9.92 -3.94
N GLY A 33 -8.53 9.72 -2.75
CA GLY A 33 -9.56 10.60 -2.18
C GLY A 33 -8.98 11.88 -1.59
N SER A 34 -9.74 12.97 -1.61
CA SER A 34 -9.32 14.28 -1.08
C SER A 34 -9.25 14.36 0.45
N ASN A 35 -9.98 13.49 1.15
CA ASN A 35 -9.96 13.39 2.61
C ASN A 35 -9.38 12.03 3.02
N PRO A 36 -8.06 11.94 3.26
CA PRO A 36 -7.45 10.71 3.74
C PRO A 36 -7.89 10.39 5.18
N PRO A 37 -8.02 9.10 5.54
CA PRO A 37 -8.30 8.69 6.92
C PRO A 37 -7.30 9.27 7.91
N ALA A 38 -7.68 9.40 9.18
CA ALA A 38 -6.79 9.93 10.22
C ALA A 38 -5.51 9.10 10.41
N GLN A 39 -5.57 7.81 10.06
CA GLN A 39 -4.45 6.87 10.06
C GLN A 39 -3.42 7.13 8.95
N CYS A 40 -3.79 7.96 7.96
CA CYS A 40 -2.96 8.39 6.84
C CYS A 40 -2.40 9.81 7.01
N LYS A 41 -2.39 10.32 8.25
CA LYS A 41 -1.86 11.64 8.61
C LYS A 41 -0.37 11.59 8.95
#